data_AF-A0A9W7B574-F1
#
_entry.id   AF-A0A9W7B574-F1
#
_cell.length_a   1.000
_cell.length_b   1.000
_cell.length_c   1.000
_cell.angle_alpha   90.00
_cell.angle_beta   90.00
_cell.angle_gamma   90.00
#
_symmetry.space_group_name_H-M   'P 1'
#
loop_
_entity.id
_entity.type
_entity.pdbx_description
1 polymer ?
#
loop_
_entity_poly.entity_id
_entity_poly.type
_entity_poly.pdbx_seq_one_letter_code
_entity_poly.pdbx_strand_id
1 'polypeptide(L)'
;MNMVVFYGQWIGVCPNLQDVERWGDPNRPRGERVNGLNVDFATVEEARERGWKNESESANWDLATLVAGYFRFYTQHFDVLRGTVSISRGAQSGKYNKSVFPRSKSWRLSVEDPFETYDSVQPHDLGMVIGERGSDVMWEELDRAREITESSWTNLFNSSSTYFNGRKQFKKPATLTDSKKKAFAQTKRPPKTKKEREKGKKEKEERKRERELSKPQPPPLQPSGESANPKPASIKDCAYFLKHGTCKYGDSCKFFHPQKSGIAATEVKDDAYQERLKVKDEKKKKATERRKARRKLVKNAKKEGNAGKGNAGMEEGEGGGVV
;
A
#
# COMPACT_ATOMS: atom_id res chain seq x y z
N MET A 1 5.88 -10.45 10.82
CA MET A 1 5.54 -11.80 11.31
C MET A 1 4.68 -12.57 10.31
N ASN A 2 3.49 -12.10 9.89
CA ASN A 2 2.58 -12.87 9.01
C ASN A 2 3.23 -13.41 7.72
N MET A 3 4.12 -12.64 7.09
CA MET A 3 4.86 -13.11 5.90
C MET A 3 5.72 -14.36 6.18
N VAL A 4 6.39 -14.40 7.33
CA VAL A 4 7.24 -15.53 7.72
C VAL A 4 6.39 -16.77 7.99
N VAL A 5 5.28 -16.60 8.74
CA VAL A 5 4.35 -17.69 9.03
C VAL A 5 3.71 -18.22 7.75
N PHE A 6 3.27 -17.34 6.85
CA PHE A 6 2.70 -17.73 5.57
C PHE A 6 3.69 -18.50 4.70
N TYR A 7 4.95 -18.05 4.65
CA TYR A 7 6.02 -18.79 4.00
C TYR A 7 6.21 -20.17 4.65
N GLY A 8 6.26 -20.25 5.98
CA GLY A 8 6.33 -21.50 6.74
C GLY A 8 5.19 -22.47 6.41
N GLN A 9 3.95 -21.98 6.31
CA GLN A 9 2.78 -22.74 5.87
C GLN A 9 2.90 -23.20 4.40
N TRP A 10 3.50 -22.38 3.54
CA TRP A 10 3.70 -22.69 2.12
C TRP A 10 4.77 -23.75 1.88
N ILE A 11 5.82 -23.77 2.71
CA ILE A 11 6.85 -24.83 2.70
C ILE A 11 6.44 -26.07 3.49
N GLY A 12 5.47 -25.94 4.40
CA GLY A 12 4.94 -27.04 5.21
C GLY A 12 5.63 -27.21 6.57
N VAL A 13 6.44 -26.23 7.00
CA VAL A 13 7.13 -26.25 8.30
C VAL A 13 6.18 -25.99 9.47
N CYS A 14 5.05 -25.33 9.23
CA CYS A 14 4.01 -25.15 10.24
C CYS A 14 2.60 -25.31 9.65
N PRO A 15 1.61 -25.76 10.44
CA PRO A 15 0.22 -25.85 9.97
C PRO A 15 -0.44 -24.47 9.93
N ASN A 16 -1.56 -24.39 9.22
CA ASN A 16 -2.52 -23.30 9.43
C ASN A 16 -3.40 -23.64 10.64
N LEU A 17 -3.04 -23.16 11.83
CA LEU A 17 -3.82 -23.43 13.04
C LEU A 17 -5.22 -22.80 13.04
N GLN A 18 -5.50 -21.84 12.17
CA GLN A 18 -6.87 -21.29 12.03
C GLN A 18 -7.75 -22.13 11.09
N ASP A 19 -7.20 -23.18 10.48
CA ASP A 19 -7.98 -24.28 9.87
C ASP A 19 -8.44 -25.24 10.98
N VAL A 20 -9.34 -24.73 11.83
CA VAL A 20 -9.85 -25.44 13.02
C VAL A 20 -10.68 -26.66 12.65
N GLU A 21 -11.27 -26.69 11.46
CA GLU A 21 -11.95 -27.88 10.94
C GLU A 21 -10.96 -29.02 10.74
N ARG A 22 -9.76 -28.70 10.23
CA ARG A 22 -8.70 -29.68 9.99
C ARG A 22 -7.89 -30.02 11.23
N TRP A 23 -7.58 -29.06 12.08
CA TRP A 23 -6.62 -29.27 13.18
C TRP A 23 -7.21 -29.18 14.59
N GLY A 24 -8.41 -28.63 14.73
CA GLY A 24 -9.00 -28.40 16.03
C GLY A 24 -9.61 -29.67 16.64
N ASP A 25 -9.56 -29.77 17.97
CA ASP A 25 -10.44 -30.67 18.71
C ASP A 25 -11.91 -30.32 18.40
N PRO A 26 -12.72 -31.28 17.89
CA PRO A 26 -14.14 -31.07 17.62
C PRO A 26 -15.00 -30.93 18.89
N ASN A 27 -14.52 -31.39 20.05
CA ASN A 27 -15.25 -31.33 21.31
C ASN A 27 -14.98 -30.04 22.09
N ARG A 28 -13.88 -29.34 21.79
CA ARG A 28 -13.58 -28.03 22.38
C ARG A 28 -14.64 -27.01 21.94
N PRO A 29 -15.25 -26.27 22.88
CA PRO A 29 -16.14 -25.17 22.53
C PRO A 29 -15.43 -24.14 21.64
N ARG A 30 -16.05 -23.80 20.50
CA ARG A 30 -15.57 -22.84 19.50
C ARG A 30 -16.66 -21.83 19.16
N GLY A 31 -16.28 -20.78 18.45
CA GLY A 31 -17.17 -19.69 18.06
C GLY A 31 -17.17 -18.54 19.05
N GLU A 32 -16.20 -18.48 19.97
CA GLU A 32 -16.00 -17.29 20.79
C GLU A 32 -15.65 -16.12 19.87
N ARG A 33 -16.41 -15.03 20.00
CA ARG A 33 -16.18 -13.81 19.24
C ARG A 33 -15.71 -12.70 20.14
N VAL A 34 -14.52 -12.19 19.87
CA VAL A 34 -14.00 -10.98 20.51
C VAL A 34 -14.29 -9.81 19.59
N ASN A 35 -15.09 -8.86 20.04
CA ASN A 35 -15.54 -7.72 19.23
C ASN A 35 -16.22 -8.11 17.89
N GLY A 36 -16.86 -9.29 17.85
CA GLY A 36 -17.50 -9.82 16.65
C GLY A 36 -16.55 -10.52 15.67
N LEU A 37 -15.24 -10.56 15.95
CA LEU A 37 -14.24 -11.28 15.16
C LEU A 37 -14.20 -12.75 15.58
N ASN A 38 -14.03 -13.66 14.62
CA ASN A 38 -13.72 -15.06 14.94
C ASN A 38 -12.25 -15.14 15.35
N VAL A 39 -11.99 -15.55 16.60
CA VAL A 39 -10.64 -15.69 17.15
C VAL A 39 -10.24 -17.14 17.38
N ASP A 40 -10.99 -18.09 16.82
CA ASP A 40 -10.69 -19.52 16.97
C ASP A 40 -9.39 -19.90 16.27
N PHE A 41 -8.61 -20.72 16.95
CA PHE A 41 -7.46 -21.44 16.42
C PHE A 41 -7.28 -22.77 17.15
N ALA A 42 -6.70 -23.74 16.45
CA ALA A 42 -6.26 -25.00 17.02
C ALA A 42 -4.95 -24.81 17.78
N THR A 43 -4.74 -25.57 18.84
CA THR A 43 -3.41 -25.61 19.48
C THR A 43 -2.44 -26.48 18.68
N VAL A 44 -1.14 -26.40 19.00
CA VAL A 44 -0.14 -27.27 18.37
C VAL A 44 -0.37 -28.72 18.78
N GLU A 45 -0.83 -28.95 20.01
CA GLU A 45 -1.18 -30.25 20.56
C GLU A 45 -2.37 -30.84 19.81
N GLU A 46 -3.46 -30.09 19.64
CA GLU A 46 -4.62 -30.50 18.85
C GLU A 46 -4.20 -30.89 17.41
N ALA A 47 -3.36 -30.06 16.77
CA ALA A 47 -2.87 -30.35 15.44
C ALA A 47 -2.06 -31.66 15.38
N ARG A 48 -1.18 -31.89 16.36
CA ARG A 48 -0.35 -33.12 16.45
C ARG A 48 -1.20 -34.37 16.71
N GLU A 49 -2.18 -34.28 17.59
CA GLU A 49 -3.14 -35.35 17.88
C GLU A 49 -3.95 -35.72 16.63
N ARG A 50 -4.29 -34.71 15.81
CA ARG A 50 -4.91 -34.90 14.48
C ARG A 50 -3.92 -35.27 13.38
N GLY A 51 -2.70 -35.67 13.75
CA GLY A 51 -1.71 -36.22 12.84
C GLY A 51 -0.92 -35.20 12.04
N TRP A 52 -0.94 -33.91 12.41
CA TRP A 52 -0.02 -32.95 11.79
C TRP A 52 1.42 -33.33 12.12
N LYS A 53 2.22 -33.51 11.07
CA LYS A 53 3.66 -33.72 11.13
C LYS A 53 4.33 -32.87 10.07
N ASN A 54 5.53 -32.37 10.37
CA ASN A 54 6.36 -31.71 9.39
C ASN A 54 7.08 -32.78 8.55
N GLU A 55 6.38 -33.34 7.57
CA GLU A 55 6.91 -34.33 6.61
C GLU A 55 7.36 -33.67 5.30
N SER A 56 7.37 -32.33 5.27
CA SER A 56 7.82 -31.59 4.10
C SER A 56 9.31 -31.84 3.83
N GLU A 57 9.73 -31.72 2.57
CA GLU A 57 11.17 -31.68 2.22
C GLU A 57 11.92 -30.61 3.04
N SER A 58 11.21 -29.54 3.42
CA SER A 58 11.74 -28.45 4.23
C SER A 58 11.83 -28.72 5.74
N ALA A 59 11.43 -29.91 6.21
CA ALA A 59 11.43 -30.24 7.63
C ALA A 59 12.81 -30.15 8.28
N ASN A 60 13.86 -30.49 7.52
CA ASN A 60 15.24 -30.54 8.00
C ASN A 60 16.10 -29.40 7.44
N TRP A 61 15.49 -28.38 6.83
CA TRP A 61 16.24 -27.22 6.34
C TRP A 61 16.81 -26.43 7.52
N ASP A 62 18.09 -26.08 7.43
CA ASP A 62 18.71 -25.20 8.41
C ASP A 62 18.16 -23.76 8.31
N LEU A 63 18.48 -22.95 9.31
CA LEU A 63 17.98 -21.57 9.36
C LEU A 63 18.44 -20.73 8.15
N ALA A 64 19.67 -20.93 7.69
CA ALA A 64 20.20 -20.21 6.53
C ALA A 64 19.40 -20.51 5.26
N THR A 65 19.06 -21.78 5.04
CA THR A 65 18.21 -22.26 3.95
C THR A 65 16.80 -21.68 4.06
N LEU A 66 16.19 -21.72 5.25
CA LEU A 66 14.86 -21.16 5.46
C LEU A 66 14.80 -19.67 5.13
N VAL A 67 15.83 -18.91 5.53
CA VAL A 67 15.95 -17.48 5.24
C VAL A 67 16.17 -17.21 3.75
N ALA A 68 17.06 -17.96 3.10
CA ALA A 68 17.31 -17.83 1.67
C ALA A 68 16.04 -18.14 0.84
N GLY A 69 15.35 -19.23 1.20
CA GLY A 69 14.08 -19.62 0.58
C GLY A 69 12.95 -18.60 0.82
N TYR A 70 12.92 -17.91 1.98
CA TYR A 70 11.96 -16.83 2.25
C TYR A 70 12.13 -15.67 1.26
N PHE A 71 13.36 -15.21 1.04
CA PHE A 71 13.62 -14.12 0.08
C PHE A 71 13.31 -14.56 -1.35
N ARG A 72 13.69 -15.78 -1.73
CA ARG A 72 13.37 -16.35 -3.03
C ARG A 72 11.86 -16.48 -3.26
N PHE A 73 11.12 -16.96 -2.26
CA PHE A 73 9.67 -17.10 -2.33
C PHE A 73 8.99 -15.77 -2.64
N TYR A 74 9.26 -14.71 -1.87
CA TYR A 74 8.56 -13.43 -2.03
C TYR A 74 8.97 -12.65 -3.29
N THR A 75 10.15 -12.89 -3.82
CA THR A 75 10.65 -12.18 -5.00
C THR A 75 10.39 -12.92 -6.32
N GLN A 76 10.23 -14.25 -6.28
CA GLN A 76 10.07 -15.07 -7.48
C GLN A 76 8.79 -15.92 -7.51
N HIS A 77 8.22 -16.33 -6.38
CA HIS A 77 7.14 -17.34 -6.37
C HIS A 77 5.80 -16.85 -5.83
N PHE A 78 5.78 -15.78 -5.05
CA PHE A 78 4.54 -15.15 -4.62
C PHE A 78 4.03 -14.18 -5.69
N ASP A 79 2.78 -14.36 -6.16
CA ASP A 79 2.14 -13.42 -7.09
C ASP A 79 1.75 -12.13 -6.35
N VAL A 80 2.69 -11.19 -6.18
CA VAL A 80 2.44 -9.92 -5.48
C VAL A 80 1.32 -9.11 -6.12
N LEU A 81 1.12 -9.24 -7.43
CA LEU A 81 0.14 -8.45 -8.17
C LEU A 81 -1.29 -8.87 -7.83
N ARG A 82 -1.50 -10.16 -7.57
CA ARG A 82 -2.83 -10.74 -7.35
C ARG A 82 -3.03 -11.37 -5.98
N GLY A 83 -1.97 -11.76 -5.30
CA GLY A 83 -2.02 -12.54 -4.07
C GLY A 83 -2.12 -11.69 -2.81
N THR A 84 -2.73 -12.29 -1.79
CA THR A 84 -2.74 -11.82 -0.41
C THR A 84 -1.99 -12.81 0.47
N VAL A 85 -1.09 -12.31 1.32
CA VAL A 85 -0.51 -13.09 2.41
C VAL A 85 -1.58 -13.26 3.49
N SER A 86 -2.10 -14.47 3.65
CA SER A 86 -3.15 -14.79 4.64
C SER A 86 -2.78 -16.05 5.40
N ILE A 87 -2.44 -15.88 6.68
CA ILE A 87 -2.05 -17.00 7.55
C ILE A 87 -3.26 -17.72 8.12
N SER A 88 -4.41 -17.06 8.20
CA SER A 88 -5.67 -17.64 8.68
C SER A 88 -6.28 -18.61 7.68
N ARG A 89 -6.06 -18.34 6.39
CA ARG A 89 -6.58 -19.15 5.31
C ARG A 89 -5.56 -20.09 4.69
N GLY A 90 -4.29 -19.92 5.07
CA GLY A 90 -3.18 -20.77 4.63
C GLY A 90 -2.70 -20.50 3.21
N ALA A 91 -1.46 -20.90 2.95
CA ALA A 91 -0.81 -20.68 1.66
C ALA A 91 -1.18 -21.69 0.57
N GLN A 92 -1.80 -22.82 0.93
CA GLN A 92 -2.17 -23.90 0.01
C GLN A 92 -3.53 -23.72 -0.66
N SER A 93 -4.34 -22.76 -0.23
CA SER A 93 -5.69 -22.57 -0.79
C SER A 93 -5.68 -22.15 -2.27
N GLY A 94 -4.56 -21.57 -2.75
CA GLY A 94 -4.38 -21.05 -4.10
C GLY A 94 -5.35 -19.94 -4.53
N LYS A 95 -6.18 -19.39 -3.63
CA LYS A 95 -7.43 -18.71 -4.01
C LYS A 95 -7.69 -17.34 -3.37
N TYR A 96 -6.68 -16.66 -2.84
CA TYR A 96 -6.92 -15.36 -2.19
C TYR A 96 -6.42 -14.20 -3.03
N ASN A 97 -7.36 -13.65 -3.80
CA ASN A 97 -7.15 -12.50 -4.64
C ASN A 97 -7.14 -11.23 -3.80
N LYS A 98 -6.12 -10.40 -4.00
CA LYS A 98 -5.97 -9.07 -3.47
C LYS A 98 -7.18 -8.14 -3.71
N SER A 99 -7.99 -8.42 -4.74
CA SER A 99 -9.23 -7.69 -5.03
C SER A 99 -10.29 -7.77 -3.93
N VAL A 100 -10.21 -8.73 -3.00
CA VAL A 100 -11.14 -8.82 -1.86
C VAL A 100 -11.03 -7.62 -0.91
N PHE A 101 -9.89 -6.92 -0.92
CA PHE A 101 -9.71 -5.69 -0.14
C PHE A 101 -10.00 -4.45 -1.01
N PRO A 102 -11.04 -3.63 -0.70
CA PRO A 102 -11.47 -2.52 -1.56
C PRO A 102 -10.41 -1.45 -1.85
N ARG A 103 -9.37 -1.35 -1.01
CA ARG A 103 -8.28 -0.36 -1.11
C ARG A 103 -6.94 -0.99 -1.50
N SER A 104 -6.96 -2.22 -1.99
CA SER A 104 -5.77 -2.89 -2.44
C SER A 104 -5.19 -2.22 -3.69
N LYS A 105 -3.87 -2.31 -3.84
CA LYS A 105 -3.12 -1.73 -4.95
C LYS A 105 -2.20 -2.78 -5.53
N SER A 106 -2.15 -2.90 -6.86
CA SER A 106 -1.31 -3.90 -7.55
C SER A 106 0.18 -3.75 -7.27
N TRP A 107 0.66 -2.54 -6.97
CA TRP A 107 2.07 -2.27 -6.65
C TRP A 107 2.45 -2.56 -5.19
N ARG A 108 1.47 -2.69 -4.29
CA ARG A 108 1.69 -2.88 -2.85
C ARG A 108 1.75 -4.38 -2.54
N LEU A 109 2.30 -4.79 -1.41
CA LEU A 109 1.99 -6.10 -0.84
C LEU A 109 0.58 -6.06 -0.20
N SER A 110 -0.17 -7.17 -0.23
CA SER A 110 -1.38 -7.32 0.60
C SER A 110 -1.11 -8.35 1.68
N VAL A 111 -1.39 -7.99 2.93
CA VAL A 111 -1.23 -8.88 4.08
C VAL A 111 -2.50 -8.80 4.90
N GLU A 112 -3.27 -9.89 4.90
CA GLU A 112 -4.48 -10.00 5.71
C GLU A 112 -4.09 -10.20 7.18
N ASP A 113 -4.83 -9.53 8.06
CA ASP A 113 -4.77 -9.79 9.49
C ASP A 113 -5.44 -11.15 9.81
N PRO A 114 -4.87 -11.97 10.71
CA PRO A 114 -5.40 -13.30 11.01
C PRO A 114 -6.84 -13.31 11.53
N PHE A 115 -7.30 -12.24 12.20
CA PHE A 115 -8.63 -12.19 12.80
C PHE A 115 -9.53 -11.14 12.12
N GLU A 116 -8.94 -10.04 11.66
CA GLU A 116 -9.58 -9.00 10.85
C GLU A 116 -9.61 -9.39 9.35
N THR A 117 -10.14 -10.58 9.03
CA THR A 117 -10.19 -11.15 7.67
C THR A 117 -11.15 -10.40 6.74
N TYR A 118 -11.07 -10.64 5.42
CA TYR A 118 -11.88 -9.91 4.42
C TYR A 118 -13.40 -10.02 4.63
N ASP A 119 -13.84 -11.13 5.21
CA ASP A 119 -15.23 -11.48 5.53
C ASP A 119 -15.60 -11.21 7.00
N SER A 120 -14.68 -10.66 7.79
CA SER A 120 -14.93 -10.24 9.15
C SER A 120 -15.72 -8.92 9.21
N VAL A 121 -16.18 -8.56 10.40
CA VAL A 121 -16.85 -7.27 10.65
C VAL A 121 -15.92 -6.06 10.47
N GLN A 122 -14.60 -6.29 10.48
CA GLN A 122 -13.57 -5.27 10.32
C GLN A 122 -12.41 -5.81 9.46
N PRO A 123 -12.55 -5.85 8.12
CA PRO A 123 -11.46 -6.29 7.24
C PRO A 123 -10.23 -5.40 7.31
N HIS A 124 -9.05 -6.00 7.45
CA HIS A 124 -7.80 -5.26 7.57
C HIS A 124 -6.66 -5.85 6.71
N ASP A 125 -6.21 -5.02 5.77
CA ASP A 125 -4.96 -5.23 5.01
C ASP A 125 -3.83 -4.46 5.71
N LEU A 126 -2.97 -5.17 6.44
CA LEU A 126 -1.81 -4.63 7.14
C LEU A 126 -0.82 -3.93 6.19
N GLY A 127 -0.86 -4.28 4.89
CA GLY A 127 -0.07 -3.62 3.86
C GLY A 127 -0.49 -2.17 3.60
N MET A 128 -1.67 -1.73 4.06
CA MET A 128 -2.24 -0.42 3.73
C MET A 128 -1.40 0.79 4.14
N VAL A 129 -0.53 0.63 5.13
CA VAL A 129 0.37 1.69 5.61
C VAL A 129 1.55 1.95 4.66
N ILE A 130 1.82 1.04 3.73
CA ILE A 130 2.96 1.13 2.82
C ILE A 130 2.61 2.05 1.65
N GLY A 131 3.33 3.17 1.56
CA GLY A 131 3.31 4.05 0.40
C GLY A 131 4.14 3.52 -0.77
N GLU A 132 3.92 4.04 -1.97
CA GLU A 132 4.54 3.58 -3.22
C GLU A 132 6.07 3.48 -3.13
N ARG A 133 6.74 4.55 -2.66
CA ARG A 133 8.21 4.56 -2.47
C ARG A 133 8.68 3.54 -1.43
N GLY A 134 7.92 3.36 -0.35
CA GLY A 134 8.25 2.36 0.67
C GLY A 134 8.15 0.95 0.11
N SER A 135 7.16 0.72 -0.77
CA SER A 135 7.01 -0.53 -1.50
C SER A 135 8.19 -0.80 -2.43
N ASP A 136 8.66 0.21 -3.17
CA ASP A 136 9.85 0.06 -4.03
C ASP A 136 11.07 -0.36 -3.20
N VAL A 137 11.36 0.35 -2.10
CA VAL A 137 12.49 0.04 -1.23
C VAL A 137 12.37 -1.37 -0.67
N MET A 138 11.20 -1.74 -0.14
CA MET A 138 10.97 -3.08 0.41
C MET A 138 11.27 -4.17 -0.63
N TRP A 139 10.83 -4.01 -1.88
CA TRP A 139 11.08 -5.00 -2.93
C TRP A 139 12.53 -5.02 -3.40
N GLU A 140 13.19 -3.85 -3.49
CA GLU A 140 14.61 -3.75 -3.81
C GLU A 140 15.48 -4.41 -2.72
N GLU A 141 15.13 -4.25 -1.44
CA GLU A 141 15.84 -4.88 -0.32
C GLU A 141 15.60 -6.39 -0.24
N LEU A 142 14.37 -6.86 -0.45
CA LEU A 142 14.05 -8.29 -0.49
C LEU A 142 14.83 -8.99 -1.61
N ASP A 143 14.96 -8.35 -2.76
CA ASP A 143 15.72 -8.90 -3.88
C ASP A 143 17.22 -8.87 -3.64
N ARG A 144 17.77 -7.79 -3.07
CA ARG A 144 19.18 -7.77 -2.68
C ARG A 144 19.50 -8.85 -1.66
N ALA A 145 18.63 -9.05 -0.68
CA ALA A 145 18.79 -10.09 0.33
C ALA A 145 18.73 -11.50 -0.30
N ARG A 146 17.84 -11.71 -1.28
CA ARG A 146 17.85 -12.92 -2.10
C ARG A 146 19.22 -13.10 -2.76
N GLU A 147 19.75 -12.11 -3.48
CA GLU A 147 21.04 -12.24 -4.18
C GLU A 147 22.20 -12.60 -3.25
N ILE A 148 22.28 -11.97 -2.08
CA ILE A 148 23.30 -12.26 -1.06
C ILE A 148 23.19 -13.70 -0.57
N THR A 149 21.96 -14.14 -0.28
CA THR A 149 21.68 -15.48 0.27
C THR A 149 21.58 -16.58 -0.80
N GLU A 150 21.51 -16.22 -2.08
CA GLU A 150 21.40 -17.17 -3.21
C GLU A 150 22.65 -18.03 -3.32
N SER A 151 23.83 -17.47 -3.04
CA SER A 151 25.08 -18.24 -3.01
C SER A 151 25.08 -19.30 -1.92
N SER A 152 24.53 -18.99 -0.73
CA SER A 152 24.30 -19.97 0.33
C SER A 152 23.29 -21.02 -0.13
N TRP A 153 22.21 -20.62 -0.80
CA TRP A 153 21.21 -21.56 -1.34
C TRP A 153 21.82 -22.53 -2.35
N THR A 154 22.59 -22.05 -3.33
CA THR A 154 23.22 -22.89 -4.35
C THR A 154 24.31 -23.79 -3.78
N ASN A 155 25.10 -23.29 -2.82
CA ASN A 155 26.18 -24.05 -2.21
C ASN A 155 25.68 -25.07 -1.18
N LEU A 156 24.60 -24.77 -0.45
CA LEU A 156 23.97 -25.70 0.51
C LEU A 156 23.13 -26.77 -0.21
N PHE A 157 22.54 -26.44 -1.36
CA PHE A 157 21.76 -27.37 -2.20
C PHE A 157 22.46 -27.64 -3.53
N ASN A 158 23.66 -28.21 -3.48
CA ASN A 158 24.26 -28.80 -4.68
C ASN A 158 23.36 -29.94 -5.21
N SER A 159 22.50 -29.58 -6.16
CA SER A 159 21.83 -30.45 -7.15
C SER A 159 20.62 -31.32 -6.76
N SER A 160 20.09 -31.33 -5.53
CA SER A 160 19.03 -32.32 -5.17
C SER A 160 17.63 -31.76 -4.86
N SER A 161 17.47 -30.51 -4.42
CA SER A 161 16.13 -30.00 -4.12
C SER A 161 15.41 -29.52 -5.37
N THR A 162 14.29 -30.18 -5.68
CA THR A 162 13.35 -29.75 -6.71
C THR A 162 12.21 -28.92 -6.16
N TYR A 163 12.24 -28.52 -4.88
CA TYR A 163 11.08 -27.93 -4.19
C TYR A 163 10.46 -26.74 -4.95
N PHE A 164 11.32 -25.86 -5.49
CA PHE A 164 10.92 -24.73 -6.33
C PHE A 164 10.95 -25.05 -7.84
N ASN A 165 11.56 -26.16 -8.25
CA ASN A 165 11.59 -26.59 -9.65
C ASN A 165 10.17 -26.97 -10.09
N GLY A 166 9.72 -26.45 -11.21
CA GLY A 166 8.35 -26.63 -11.71
C GLY A 166 7.28 -25.75 -11.05
N ARG A 167 7.59 -25.04 -9.95
CA ARG A 167 6.67 -24.03 -9.40
C ARG A 167 6.70 -22.76 -10.25
N LYS A 168 5.51 -22.17 -10.45
CA LYS A 168 5.36 -20.95 -11.23
C LYS A 168 6.20 -19.82 -10.63
N GLN A 169 6.97 -19.16 -11.48
CA GLN A 169 7.65 -17.92 -11.15
C GLN A 169 6.80 -16.72 -11.60
N PHE A 170 6.73 -15.70 -10.76
CA PHE A 170 6.08 -14.44 -11.04
C PHE A 170 7.14 -13.35 -11.21
N LYS A 171 6.97 -12.52 -12.24
CA LYS A 171 7.84 -11.35 -12.44
C LYS A 171 7.54 -10.35 -11.34
N LYS A 172 8.59 -9.68 -10.84
CA LYS A 172 8.45 -8.56 -9.91
C LYS A 172 7.43 -7.55 -10.44
N PRO A 173 6.64 -6.92 -9.56
CA PRO A 173 5.86 -5.74 -9.95
C PRO A 173 6.82 -4.70 -10.54
N ALA A 174 6.49 -4.13 -11.69
CA ALA A 174 7.31 -3.10 -12.30
C ALA A 174 7.49 -1.96 -11.29
N THR A 175 8.72 -1.75 -10.82
CA THR A 175 8.99 -0.70 -9.83
C THR A 175 8.78 0.67 -10.47
N LEU A 176 8.48 1.68 -9.67
CA LEU A 176 8.54 3.07 -10.14
C LEU A 176 9.93 3.40 -10.69
N THR A 177 10.97 2.75 -10.16
CA THR A 177 12.36 2.93 -10.61
C THR A 177 12.58 2.33 -11.99
N ASP A 178 11.96 1.20 -12.35
CA ASP A 178 12.03 0.62 -13.69
C ASP A 178 11.28 1.46 -14.72
N SER A 179 10.10 1.97 -14.35
CA SER A 179 9.32 2.86 -15.21
C SER A 179 10.01 4.22 -15.38
N LYS A 180 10.66 4.75 -14.33
CA LYS A 180 11.48 5.98 -14.42
C LYS A 180 12.82 5.75 -15.10
N LYS A 181 13.48 4.60 -14.96
CA LYS A 181 14.73 4.26 -15.65
C LYS A 181 14.46 4.07 -17.15
N LYS A 182 13.39 3.35 -17.53
CA LYS A 182 12.93 3.27 -18.93
C LYS A 182 12.51 4.63 -19.46
N ALA A 183 11.73 5.42 -18.72
CA ALA A 183 11.36 6.76 -19.14
C ALA A 183 12.57 7.68 -19.24
N PHE A 184 13.53 7.64 -18.31
CA PHE A 184 14.73 8.50 -18.33
C PHE A 184 15.70 8.10 -19.44
N ALA A 185 15.83 6.81 -19.74
CA ALA A 185 16.58 6.30 -20.87
C ALA A 185 15.92 6.65 -22.22
N GLN A 186 14.58 6.68 -22.29
CA GLN A 186 13.81 7.04 -23.48
C GLN A 186 13.49 8.55 -23.60
N THR A 187 13.71 9.33 -22.54
CA THR A 187 13.50 10.77 -22.51
C THR A 187 14.80 11.53 -22.19
N LYS A 188 15.84 11.36 -23.00
CA LYS A 188 16.58 12.54 -23.42
C LYS A 188 15.74 13.30 -24.45
N ARG A 189 14.54 13.76 -24.05
CA ARG A 189 13.79 14.70 -24.88
C ARG A 189 14.50 16.05 -24.77
N PRO A 190 14.80 16.72 -25.89
CA PRO A 190 15.45 18.02 -25.87
C PRO A 190 14.62 18.99 -25.00
N PRO A 191 15.27 19.94 -24.32
CA PRO A 191 14.58 20.91 -23.46
C PRO A 191 13.48 21.63 -24.26
N LYS A 192 12.23 21.47 -23.83
CA LYS A 192 11.06 22.13 -24.44
C LYS A 192 11.28 23.63 -24.55
N THR A 193 11.02 24.17 -25.74
CA THR A 193 11.10 25.60 -26.04
C THR A 193 10.12 26.40 -25.17
N LYS A 194 10.34 27.71 -25.03
CA LYS A 194 9.44 28.61 -24.29
C LYS A 194 8.00 28.53 -24.81
N LYS A 195 7.85 28.41 -26.14
CA LYS A 195 6.57 28.28 -26.85
C LYS A 195 5.83 26.98 -26.49
N GLU A 196 6.53 25.85 -26.43
CA GLU A 196 5.94 24.57 -26.02
C GLU A 196 5.54 24.54 -24.54
N ARG A 197 6.27 25.26 -23.68
CA ARG A 197 5.91 25.41 -22.26
C ARG A 197 4.67 26.27 -22.07
N GLU A 198 4.51 27.32 -22.86
CA GLU A 198 3.32 28.18 -22.81
C GLU A 198 2.09 27.45 -23.39
N LYS A 199 2.24 26.71 -24.49
CA LYS A 199 1.17 25.88 -25.04
C LYS A 199 0.67 24.84 -24.01
N GLY A 200 1.59 24.14 -23.36
CA GLY A 200 1.24 23.16 -22.33
C GLY A 200 0.64 23.77 -21.04
N LYS A 201 0.89 25.07 -20.76
CA LYS A 201 0.19 25.78 -19.69
C LYS A 201 -1.26 26.11 -20.09
N LYS A 202 -1.47 26.56 -21.32
CA LYS A 202 -2.81 26.88 -21.85
C LYS A 202 -3.71 25.64 -21.92
N GLU A 203 -3.22 24.53 -22.49
CA GLU A 203 -3.97 23.26 -22.55
C GLU A 203 -4.33 22.72 -21.16
N LYS A 204 -3.48 22.98 -20.16
CA LYS A 204 -3.73 22.56 -18.78
C LYS A 204 -4.77 23.43 -18.07
N GLU A 205 -4.81 24.73 -18.37
CA GLU A 205 -5.89 25.59 -17.91
C GLU A 205 -7.22 25.23 -18.58
N GLU A 206 -7.20 24.93 -19.88
CA GLU A 206 -8.37 24.53 -20.64
C GLU A 206 -8.98 23.23 -20.10
N ARG A 207 -8.18 22.17 -19.93
CA ARG A 207 -8.62 20.93 -19.26
C ARG A 207 -9.14 21.15 -17.84
N LYS A 208 -8.60 22.13 -17.12
CA LYS A 208 -9.08 22.46 -15.78
C LYS A 208 -10.45 23.15 -15.85
N ARG A 209 -10.68 24.01 -16.84
CA ARG A 209 -11.98 24.64 -17.11
C ARG A 209 -13.01 23.61 -17.55
N GLU A 210 -12.67 22.72 -18.49
CA GLU A 210 -13.55 21.63 -18.93
C GLU A 210 -13.98 20.73 -17.76
N ARG A 211 -13.05 20.41 -16.86
CA ARG A 211 -13.33 19.55 -15.69
C ARG A 211 -14.18 20.25 -14.61
N GLU A 212 -14.09 21.57 -14.49
CA GLU A 212 -14.99 22.34 -13.62
C GLU A 212 -16.38 22.47 -14.27
N LEU A 213 -16.45 22.57 -15.60
CA LEU A 213 -17.70 22.61 -16.35
C LEU A 213 -18.42 21.25 -16.38
N SER A 214 -17.66 20.15 -16.33
CA SER A 214 -18.17 18.78 -16.27
C SER A 214 -18.48 18.29 -14.86
N LYS A 215 -18.39 19.14 -13.82
CA LYS A 215 -18.86 18.75 -12.49
C LYS A 215 -20.38 18.61 -12.52
N PRO A 216 -20.94 17.48 -12.07
CA PRO A 216 -22.39 17.34 -11.98
C PRO A 216 -22.93 18.42 -11.05
N GLN A 217 -23.87 19.23 -11.54
CA GLN A 217 -24.68 20.11 -10.71
C GLN A 217 -25.42 19.24 -9.67
N PRO A 218 -25.55 19.69 -8.41
CA PRO A 218 -26.39 18.98 -7.45
C PRO A 218 -27.82 18.85 -8.04
N PRO A 219 -28.46 17.68 -7.90
CA PRO A 219 -29.76 17.45 -8.50
C PRO A 219 -30.78 18.50 -8.01
N PRO A 220 -31.68 18.98 -8.88
CA PRO A 220 -32.78 19.85 -8.46
C PRO A 220 -33.60 19.14 -7.38
N LEU A 221 -33.86 19.83 -6.27
CA LEU A 221 -34.81 19.36 -5.26
C LEU A 221 -36.19 19.28 -5.91
N GLN A 222 -36.66 18.06 -6.19
CA GLN A 222 -38.03 17.83 -6.60
C GLN A 222 -38.94 17.80 -5.36
N PRO A 223 -40.07 18.51 -5.37
CA PRO A 223 -41.05 18.47 -4.29
C PRO A 223 -41.85 17.18 -4.41
N SER A 224 -41.75 16.30 -3.42
CA SER A 224 -42.69 15.19 -3.28
C SER A 224 -42.89 14.83 -1.82
N GLY A 225 -44.14 14.93 -1.38
CA GLY A 225 -44.78 14.02 -0.45
C GLY A 225 -44.44 14.17 1.02
N GLU A 226 -45.38 14.75 1.76
CA GLU A 226 -45.54 14.53 3.20
C GLU A 226 -45.56 13.03 3.53
N SER A 227 -44.59 12.60 4.35
CA SER A 227 -44.79 11.54 5.32
C SER A 227 -43.77 11.73 6.43
N ALA A 228 -44.23 12.31 7.54
CA ALA A 228 -43.49 12.32 8.79
C ALA A 228 -43.37 10.87 9.27
N ASN A 229 -42.20 10.24 9.03
CA ASN A 229 -41.85 8.98 9.66
C ASN A 229 -41.16 9.30 10.99
N PRO A 230 -41.81 9.14 12.16
CA PRO A 230 -41.17 9.38 13.44
C PRO A 230 -40.02 8.37 13.64
N LYS A 231 -38.94 8.84 14.28
CA LYS A 231 -37.81 8.00 14.70
C LYS A 231 -38.32 6.72 15.38
N PRO A 232 -37.99 5.52 14.88
CA PRO A 232 -38.22 4.29 15.64
C PRO A 232 -37.45 4.40 16.96
N ALA A 233 -38.14 4.24 18.09
CA ALA A 233 -37.59 4.49 19.44
C ALA A 233 -36.32 3.66 19.76
N SER A 234 -35.97 2.67 18.94
CA SER A 234 -34.83 1.76 19.09
C SER A 234 -33.55 2.19 18.37
N ILE A 235 -33.54 3.27 17.56
CA ILE A 235 -32.36 3.66 16.78
C ILE A 235 -31.60 4.82 17.45
N LYS A 236 -30.32 4.59 17.78
CA LYS A 236 -29.41 5.59 18.35
C LYS A 236 -28.90 6.58 17.30
N ASP A 237 -28.64 7.82 17.71
CA ASP A 237 -28.10 8.86 16.82
C ASP A 237 -26.64 8.58 16.47
N CYS A 238 -26.24 8.94 15.24
CA CYS A 238 -24.85 8.85 14.84
C CYS A 238 -24.03 9.96 15.52
N ALA A 239 -23.29 9.62 16.57
CA ALA A 239 -22.42 10.56 17.28
C ALA A 239 -21.41 11.27 16.35
N TYR A 240 -20.93 10.57 15.32
CA TYR A 240 -19.99 11.14 14.35
C TYR A 240 -20.67 12.18 13.44
N PHE A 241 -21.88 11.89 12.94
CA PHE A 241 -22.67 12.83 12.15
C PHE A 241 -23.08 14.05 12.98
N LEU A 242 -23.53 13.85 14.22
CA LEU A 242 -23.88 14.95 15.13
C LEU A 242 -22.69 15.87 15.41
N LYS A 243 -21.49 15.31 15.58
CA LYS A 243 -20.28 16.07 15.90
C LYS A 243 -19.64 16.77 14.70
N HIS A 244 -19.75 16.19 13.50
CA HIS A 244 -19.00 16.64 12.32
C HIS A 244 -19.87 17.07 11.14
N GLY A 245 -21.20 16.96 11.25
CA GLY A 245 -22.16 17.26 10.18
C GLY A 245 -22.05 16.34 8.96
N THR A 246 -21.18 15.34 8.99
CA THR A 246 -20.93 14.39 7.91
C THR A 246 -20.55 13.04 8.50
N CYS A 247 -20.93 11.95 7.84
CA CYS A 247 -20.60 10.59 8.24
C CYS A 247 -19.94 9.86 7.08
N LYS A 248 -18.87 9.10 7.34
CA LYS A 248 -18.17 8.31 6.30
C LYS A 248 -19.04 7.25 5.63
N TYR A 249 -20.17 6.88 6.25
CA TYR A 249 -21.12 5.91 5.74
C TYR A 249 -22.32 6.55 5.01
N GLY A 250 -22.41 7.88 4.95
CA GLY A 250 -23.49 8.59 4.25
C GLY A 250 -24.89 8.08 4.65
N ASP A 251 -25.77 7.92 3.67
CA ASP A 251 -27.15 7.46 3.89
C ASP A 251 -27.25 5.95 4.20
N SER A 252 -26.14 5.20 4.04
CA SER A 252 -26.03 3.79 4.43
C SER A 252 -25.62 3.58 5.90
N CYS A 253 -25.59 4.66 6.69
CA CYS A 253 -25.23 4.57 8.10
C CYS A 253 -26.32 3.85 8.92
N LYS A 254 -25.91 2.86 9.72
CA LYS A 254 -26.81 2.12 10.62
C LYS A 254 -27.35 2.93 11.81
N PHE A 255 -26.86 4.16 12.00
CA PHE A 255 -27.26 5.07 13.06
C PHE A 255 -28.01 6.26 12.46
N PHE A 256 -28.98 6.78 13.19
CA PHE A 256 -29.86 7.83 12.68
C PHE A 256 -29.07 9.11 12.36
N HIS A 257 -29.26 9.62 11.14
CA HIS A 257 -28.84 10.95 10.72
C HIS A 257 -30.10 11.83 10.65
N PRO A 258 -30.29 12.82 11.53
CA PRO A 258 -31.42 13.74 11.40
C PRO A 258 -31.32 14.50 10.07
N GLN A 259 -32.24 14.22 9.16
CA GLN A 259 -32.41 14.95 7.90
C GLN A 259 -32.80 16.39 8.28
N LYS A 260 -32.08 17.40 7.77
CA LYS A 260 -32.44 18.80 8.00
C LYS A 260 -33.72 19.15 7.22
N SER A 261 -34.89 18.90 7.78
CA SER A 261 -36.15 19.47 7.33
C SER A 261 -36.42 20.77 8.09
N GLY A 262 -36.16 21.91 7.45
CA GLY A 262 -37.00 23.09 7.56
C GLY A 262 -37.21 23.77 8.92
N ILE A 263 -36.19 23.95 9.76
CA ILE A 263 -36.15 25.15 10.62
C ILE A 263 -35.19 26.12 9.94
N ALA A 264 -35.74 27.28 9.57
CA ALA A 264 -35.07 28.37 8.88
C ALA A 264 -33.66 28.59 9.42
N ALA A 265 -32.69 28.67 8.51
CA ALA A 265 -31.40 29.23 8.79
C ALA A 265 -31.60 30.70 9.22
N THR A 266 -31.70 30.95 10.52
CA THR A 266 -31.15 32.19 11.04
C THR A 266 -29.64 32.05 10.92
N GLU A 267 -29.08 32.85 10.02
CA GLU A 267 -27.65 33.02 9.81
C GLU A 267 -26.92 33.14 11.16
N VAL A 268 -26.25 32.07 11.60
CA VAL A 268 -25.07 32.23 12.44
C VAL A 268 -23.89 32.07 11.50
N LYS A 269 -23.39 33.22 11.03
CA LYS A 269 -22.07 33.34 10.39
C LYS A 269 -21.05 32.92 11.43
N ASP A 270 -20.71 31.64 11.45
CA ASP A 270 -19.71 31.11 12.35
C ASP A 270 -18.33 31.45 11.75
N ASP A 271 -17.93 32.72 11.93
CA ASP A 271 -16.69 33.31 11.42
C ASP A 271 -15.47 32.45 11.75
N ALA A 272 -15.50 31.75 12.89
CA ALA A 272 -14.48 30.82 13.34
C ALA A 272 -14.25 29.61 12.39
N TYR A 273 -15.28 29.13 11.68
CA TYR A 273 -15.12 28.04 10.70
C TYR A 273 -14.48 28.53 9.40
N GLN A 274 -14.92 29.68 8.89
CA GLN A 274 -14.34 30.29 7.69
C GLN A 274 -12.89 30.72 7.94
N GLU A 275 -12.59 31.25 9.13
CA GLU A 275 -11.22 31.60 9.54
C GLU A 275 -10.30 30.37 9.57
N ARG A 276 -10.79 29.23 10.08
CA ARG A 276 -10.02 27.96 10.09
C ARG A 276 -9.72 27.43 8.68
N LEU A 277 -10.60 27.66 7.70
CA LEU A 277 -10.34 27.29 6.31
C LEU A 277 -9.31 28.24 5.67
N LYS A 278 -9.44 29.55 5.88
CA LYS A 278 -8.46 30.55 5.40
C LYS A 278 -7.06 30.26 5.95
N VAL A 279 -6.93 29.96 7.25
CA VAL A 279 -5.65 29.61 7.88
C VAL A 279 -5.03 28.35 7.26
N LYS A 280 -5.84 27.33 6.91
CA LYS A 280 -5.34 26.12 6.24
C LYS A 280 -4.84 26.41 4.83
N ASP A 281 -5.52 27.27 4.08
CA ASP A 281 -5.13 27.63 2.71
C ASP A 281 -3.89 28.54 2.69
N GLU A 282 -3.77 29.46 3.64
CA GLU A 282 -2.54 30.25 3.82
C GLU A 282 -1.33 29.40 4.19
N LYS A 283 -1.50 28.41 5.08
CA LYS A 283 -0.42 27.47 5.42
C LYS A 283 0.04 26.67 4.20
N LYS A 284 -0.89 26.21 3.36
CA LYS A 284 -0.58 25.54 2.08
C LYS A 284 0.14 26.48 1.10
N LYS A 285 -0.28 27.75 1.00
CA LYS A 285 0.34 28.76 0.14
C LYS A 285 1.78 29.04 0.59
N LYS A 286 2.00 29.29 1.89
CA LYS A 286 3.33 29.50 2.49
C LYS A 286 4.26 28.29 2.30
N ALA A 287 3.76 27.07 2.49
CA ALA A 287 4.54 25.85 2.25
C ALA A 287 4.97 25.70 0.78
N THR A 288 4.10 26.08 -0.14
CA THR A 288 4.38 26.06 -1.58
C THR A 288 5.45 27.07 -1.96
N GLU A 289 5.39 28.29 -1.42
CA GLU A 289 6.40 29.33 -1.66
C GLU A 289 7.77 28.97 -1.07
N ARG A 290 7.81 28.42 0.15
CA ARG A 290 9.07 27.89 0.73
C ARG A 290 9.71 26.82 -0.17
N ARG A 291 8.90 25.94 -0.77
CA ARG A 291 9.39 24.90 -1.69
C ARG A 291 9.91 25.49 -3.01
N LYS A 292 9.31 26.58 -3.51
CA LYS A 292 9.80 27.32 -4.69
C LYS A 292 11.12 28.04 -4.38
N ALA A 293 11.22 28.72 -3.24
CA ALA A 293 12.44 29.40 -2.81
C ALA A 293 13.62 28.42 -2.67
N ARG A 294 13.42 27.28 -2.01
CA ARG A 294 14.45 26.23 -1.88
C ARG A 294 14.91 25.70 -3.24
N ARG A 295 13.98 25.51 -4.19
CA ARG A 295 14.33 25.12 -5.57
C ARG A 295 15.13 26.19 -6.31
N LYS A 296 14.91 27.47 -6.02
CA LYS A 296 15.67 28.59 -6.62
C LYS A 296 17.10 28.63 -6.06
N LEU A 297 17.27 28.47 -4.76
CA LEU A 297 18.60 28.39 -4.11
C LEU A 297 19.44 27.23 -4.66
N VAL A 298 18.86 26.03 -4.76
CA VAL A 298 19.57 24.86 -5.32
C VAL A 298 19.98 25.09 -6.79
N LYS A 299 19.18 25.83 -7.56
CA LYS A 299 19.51 26.17 -8.96
C LYS A 299 20.61 27.23 -9.06
N ASN A 300 20.62 28.21 -8.16
CA ASN A 300 21.66 29.25 -8.12
C ASN A 300 23.01 28.66 -7.69
N ALA A 301 23.03 27.84 -6.63
CA ALA A 301 24.24 27.14 -6.19
C ALA A 301 24.84 26.25 -7.30
N LYS A 302 23.98 25.60 -8.11
CA LYS A 302 24.43 24.80 -9.26
C LYS A 302 24.94 25.65 -10.44
N LYS A 303 24.53 26.92 -10.56
CA LYS A 303 25.07 27.86 -11.55
C LYS A 303 26.41 28.43 -11.10
N GLU A 304 26.54 28.80 -9.83
CA GLU A 304 27.78 29.35 -9.25
C GLU A 304 28.90 28.30 -9.22
N GLY A 305 28.59 27.05 -8.84
CA GLY A 305 29.56 25.95 -8.89
C GLY A 305 29.99 25.54 -10.30
N ASN A 306 29.30 26.01 -11.35
CA ASN A 306 29.66 25.75 -12.75
C ASN A 306 30.35 26.94 -13.43
N ALA A 307 30.37 28.12 -12.79
CA ALA A 307 31.09 29.31 -13.26
C ALA A 307 32.55 29.34 -12.78
N GLY A 308 32.89 28.62 -11.70
CA GLY A 308 34.26 28.53 -11.16
C GLY A 308 35.17 27.46 -11.79
N LYS A 309 34.73 26.79 -12.88
CA LYS A 309 35.51 25.73 -13.57
C LYS A 309 35.90 26.10 -15.01
N GLY A 310 36.14 27.39 -15.26
CA GLY A 310 36.54 27.89 -16.57
C GLY A 310 37.65 28.93 -16.48
N ASN A 311 38.82 28.57 -15.95
CA ASN A 311 40.13 29.07 -16.40
C ASN A 311 41.26 28.35 -15.64
N ALA A 312 41.81 27.30 -16.23
CA ALA A 312 43.11 26.71 -15.85
C ALA A 312 43.63 25.88 -17.03
N GLY A 313 44.25 26.58 -17.97
CA GLY A 313 45.01 26.10 -19.13
C GLY A 313 45.54 27.38 -19.78
N MET A 314 46.81 27.59 -20.04
CA MET A 314 47.91 26.71 -20.40
C MET A 314 49.23 27.34 -19.89
N GLU A 315 50.24 26.52 -19.60
CA GLU A 315 51.65 26.80 -19.93
C GLU A 315 52.45 25.52 -19.75
N GLU A 316 52.62 24.77 -20.86
CA GLU A 316 53.74 23.85 -21.04
C GLU A 316 54.79 24.62 -21.87
N GLY A 317 56.01 24.67 -21.35
CA GLY A 317 57.17 25.29 -21.99
C GLY A 317 58.42 24.46 -21.68
N GLU A 318 59.05 24.01 -22.76
CA GLU A 318 60.14 23.04 -22.87
C GLU A 318 61.46 23.49 -22.21
N GLY A 319 62.39 22.54 -22.01
CA GLY A 319 63.81 22.87 -21.90
C GLY A 319 64.66 21.88 -21.10
N GLY A 320 65.18 20.85 -21.77
CA GLY A 320 66.27 20.03 -21.23
C GLY A 320 67.61 20.78 -21.16
N GLY A 321 68.49 20.33 -20.26
CA GLY A 321 69.85 20.85 -20.14
C GLY A 321 70.70 20.03 -19.16
N VAL A 322 71.54 19.19 -19.75
CA VAL A 322 72.85 18.64 -19.29
C VAL A 322 73.49 19.52 -18.19
N VAL A 323 73.99 19.00 -17.06
CA VAL A 323 75.21 18.19 -16.84
C VAL A 323 75.11 17.47 -15.49
#